data_AF-A0A2J8WB73-F1
#
_entry.id   AF-A0A2J8WB73-F1
#
_cell.length_a   1.000
_cell.length_b   1.000
_cell.length_c   1.000
_cell.angle_alpha   90.00
_cell.angle_beta   90.00
_cell.angle_gamma   90.00
#
_symmetry.space_group_name_H-M   'P 1'
#
loop_
_entity.id
_entity.type
_entity.pdbx_description
1 polymer ?
#
loop_
_entity_poly.entity_id
_entity_poly.type
_entity_poly.pdbx_seq_one_letter_code
_entity_poly.pdbx_strand_id
1 'polypeptide(L)'
;MAGQRVLLLVGFLLPGVLLSEAAKILTISTVGGSHYLLMDRVSQILQDHGHNVTMLNHKRGPFMPDFKKEEKSYQIISWLAPEDHQREFKKSFDFFLEETLGGRT
;
A
#
# COMPACT_ATOMS: atom_id res chain seq x y z
N MET A 1 -38.94 -22.32 -23.74
CA MET A 1 -38.57 -20.88 -23.92
C MET A 1 -37.89 -20.26 -22.70
N ALA A 2 -38.32 -20.53 -21.47
CA ALA A 2 -37.69 -19.97 -20.26
C ALA A 2 -36.23 -20.43 -20.04
N GLY A 3 -35.94 -21.72 -20.22
CA GLY A 3 -34.57 -22.26 -20.03
C GLY A 3 -33.52 -21.65 -20.95
N GLN A 4 -33.87 -21.33 -22.19
CA GLN A 4 -32.95 -20.69 -23.14
C GLN A 4 -32.69 -19.23 -22.80
N ARG A 5 -33.68 -18.51 -22.25
CA ARG A 5 -33.50 -17.16 -21.73
C ARG A 5 -32.61 -17.14 -20.48
N VAL A 6 -32.74 -18.14 -19.61
CA VAL A 6 -31.87 -18.31 -18.43
C VAL A 6 -30.44 -18.62 -18.86
N LEU A 7 -30.23 -19.53 -19.82
CA LEU A 7 -28.91 -19.83 -20.38
C LEU A 7 -28.24 -18.61 -21.02
N LEU A 8 -29.00 -17.78 -21.73
CA LEU A 8 -28.51 -16.54 -22.31
C LEU A 8 -28.14 -15.50 -21.23
N LEU A 9 -28.95 -15.37 -20.18
CA LEU A 9 -28.65 -14.49 -19.05
C LEU A 9 -27.39 -14.93 -18.30
N VAL A 10 -27.26 -16.23 -18.04
CA VAL A 10 -26.08 -16.83 -17.40
C VAL A 10 -24.85 -16.64 -18.28
N GLY A 11 -24.94 -16.90 -19.58
CA GLY A 11 -23.85 -16.69 -20.55
C GLY A 11 -23.48 -15.21 -20.79
N PHE A 12 -24.39 -14.27 -20.56
CA PHE A 12 -24.13 -12.83 -20.66
C PHE A 12 -23.52 -12.26 -19.37
N LEU A 13 -23.94 -12.75 -18.21
CA LEU A 13 -23.47 -12.28 -16.91
C LEU A 13 -22.16 -12.97 -16.45
N LEU A 14 -21.95 -14.24 -16.80
CA LEU A 14 -20.73 -14.99 -16.47
C LEU A 14 -19.45 -14.30 -16.97
N PRO A 15 -19.36 -13.83 -18.22
CA PRO A 15 -18.17 -13.12 -18.69
C PRO A 15 -17.94 -11.84 -17.91
N GLY A 16 -18.98 -11.03 -17.60
CA GLY A 16 -18.83 -9.80 -16.82
C GLY A 16 -18.34 -10.05 -15.38
N VAL A 17 -18.73 -11.18 -14.78
CA VAL A 17 -18.25 -11.61 -13.45
C VAL A 17 -16.83 -12.19 -13.51
N LEU A 18 -16.50 -12.92 -14.58
CA LEU A 18 -15.18 -13.53 -14.79
C LEU A 18 -14.13 -12.54 -15.34
N LEU A 19 -14.57 -11.46 -15.98
CA LEU A 19 -13.75 -10.39 -16.56
C LEU A 19 -13.57 -9.19 -15.62
N SER A 20 -13.92 -9.31 -14.34
CA SER A 20 -13.37 -8.41 -13.32
C SER A 20 -11.88 -8.68 -13.25
N GLU A 21 -11.11 -8.09 -14.16
CA GLU A 21 -9.67 -8.29 -14.32
C GLU A 21 -8.96 -7.63 -13.14
N ALA A 22 -8.97 -8.34 -12.01
CA ALA A 22 -8.29 -7.96 -10.80
C ALA A 22 -6.78 -7.91 -11.08
N ALA A 23 -6.27 -6.73 -11.43
CA ALA A 23 -4.84 -6.51 -11.50
C ALA A 23 -4.17 -6.90 -10.17
N LYS A 24 -2.99 -7.54 -10.25
CA LYS A 24 -2.11 -7.72 -9.10
C LYS A 24 -1.27 -6.47 -8.95
N ILE A 25 -1.52 -5.68 -7.92
CA ILE A 25 -0.90 -4.37 -7.73
C ILE A 25 0.05 -4.42 -6.54
N LEU A 26 1.30 -4.03 -6.78
CA LEU A 26 2.27 -3.76 -5.74
C LEU A 26 2.29 -2.25 -5.43
N THR A 27 1.94 -1.89 -4.20
CA THR A 27 2.08 -0.53 -3.67
C THR A 27 3.31 -0.47 -2.76
N ILE A 28 3.98 0.67 -2.70
CA ILE A 28 5.23 0.81 -1.95
C ILE A 28 5.13 2.02 -1.01
N SER A 29 5.41 1.79 0.27
CA SER A 29 5.54 2.86 1.27
C SER A 29 6.94 2.83 1.85
N THR A 30 7.81 3.73 1.36
CA THR A 30 9.22 3.84 1.80
C THR A 30 9.43 4.75 3.00
N VAL A 31 8.53 5.71 3.22
CA VAL A 31 8.63 6.73 4.27
C VAL A 31 7.41 6.67 5.20
N GLY A 32 7.61 6.99 6.48
CA GLY A 32 6.54 7.08 7.46
C GLY A 32 5.66 8.33 7.32
N GLY A 33 4.85 8.58 8.36
CA GLY A 33 4.01 9.79 8.42
C GLY A 33 2.93 9.83 7.34
N SER A 34 2.76 11.00 6.71
CA SER A 34 1.75 11.26 5.69
C SER A 34 1.88 10.40 4.43
N HIS A 35 3.12 10.03 4.04
CA HIS A 35 3.37 9.19 2.88
C HIS A 35 2.76 7.79 3.05
N TYR A 36 2.94 7.20 4.23
CA TYR A 36 2.29 5.94 4.57
C TYR A 36 0.77 6.09 4.58
N LEU A 37 0.21 7.13 5.19
CA LEU A 37 -1.25 7.32 5.24
C LEU A 37 -1.87 7.45 3.83
N LEU A 38 -1.18 8.16 2.93
CA LEU A 38 -1.58 8.26 1.54
C LEU A 38 -1.54 6.89 0.85
N MET A 39 -0.44 6.16 0.98
CA MET A 39 -0.29 4.84 0.36
C MET A 39 -1.27 3.83 0.94
N ASP A 40 -1.53 3.86 2.24
CA ASP A 40 -2.55 3.06 2.93
C ASP A 40 -3.95 3.29 2.32
N ARG A 41 -4.31 4.57 2.13
CA ARG A 41 -5.57 4.93 1.49
C ARG A 41 -5.65 4.47 0.04
N VAL A 42 -4.58 4.64 -0.73
CA VAL A 42 -4.51 4.19 -2.14
C VAL A 42 -4.66 2.68 -2.22
N SER A 43 -3.94 1.91 -1.40
CA SER A 43 -4.02 0.45 -1.35
C SER A 43 -5.42 -0.03 -1.01
N GLN A 44 -6.09 0.64 -0.06
CA GLN A 44 -7.46 0.32 0.31
C GLN A 44 -8.44 0.58 -0.85
N ILE A 45 -8.36 1.74 -1.50
CA ILE A 45 -9.22 2.05 -2.66
C ILE A 45 -9.03 1.00 -3.75
N LEU A 46 -7.80 0.64 -4.08
CA LEU A 46 -7.52 -0.37 -5.11
C LEU A 46 -8.09 -1.75 -4.74
N GLN A 47 -7.93 -2.16 -3.48
CA GLN A 47 -8.45 -3.42 -2.96
C GLN A 47 -9.99 -3.44 -2.99
N ASP A 48 -10.63 -2.35 -2.58
CA ASP A 48 -12.09 -2.19 -2.57
C ASP A 48 -12.69 -2.18 -4.00
N HIS A 49 -11.89 -1.81 -5.01
CA HIS A 49 -12.29 -1.86 -6.43
C HIS A 49 -11.96 -3.21 -7.10
N GLY A 50 -11.68 -4.25 -6.31
CA GLY A 50 -11.54 -5.62 -6.81
C GLY A 50 -10.14 -5.99 -7.28
N HIS A 51 -9.12 -5.16 -7.07
CA HIS A 51 -7.73 -5.53 -7.34
C HIS A 51 -7.14 -6.41 -6.22
N ASN A 52 -6.12 -7.20 -6.56
CA ASN A 52 -5.33 -7.91 -5.56
C ASN A 52 -4.12 -7.07 -5.18
N VAL A 53 -4.20 -6.42 -4.02
CA VAL A 53 -3.19 -5.45 -3.58
C VAL A 53 -2.22 -6.08 -2.58
N THR A 54 -0.94 -5.87 -2.81
CA THR A 54 0.12 -6.11 -1.84
C THR A 54 0.85 -4.80 -1.57
N MET A 55 1.02 -4.42 -0.31
CA MET A 55 1.83 -3.28 0.11
C MET A 55 3.20 -3.75 0.57
N LEU A 56 4.25 -3.24 -0.07
CA LEU A 56 5.62 -3.34 0.43
C LEU A 56 5.89 -2.15 1.36
N ASN A 57 5.83 -2.41 2.66
CA ASN A 57 6.03 -1.41 3.71
C ASN A 57 7.48 -1.45 4.21
N HIS A 58 8.18 -0.32 4.11
CA HIS A 58 9.48 -0.17 4.71
C HIS A 58 9.35 -0.06 6.24
N LYS A 59 9.90 -1.04 6.95
CA LYS A 59 9.97 -1.02 8.41
C LYS A 59 10.77 0.20 8.84
N ARG A 60 10.17 1.02 9.68
CA ARG A 60 10.65 2.36 10.05
C ARG A 60 11.88 2.40 10.95
N GLY A 61 12.54 1.26 11.19
CA GLY A 61 13.57 1.15 12.21
C GLY A 61 13.08 1.72 13.56
N PRO A 62 14.00 2.08 14.48
CA PRO A 62 13.64 2.70 15.75
C PRO A 62 13.25 4.19 15.65
N PHE A 63 13.35 4.81 14.46
CA PHE A 63 13.31 6.27 14.31
C PHE A 63 11.92 6.86 14.06
N MET A 64 10.97 6.04 13.58
CA MET A 64 9.57 6.45 13.46
C MET A 64 8.68 5.31 13.96
N PRO A 65 7.89 5.50 15.03
CA PRO A 65 6.99 4.47 15.48
C PRO A 65 6.00 4.09 14.35
N ASP A 66 5.73 2.79 14.24
CA ASP A 66 4.70 2.30 13.34
C ASP A 66 3.34 2.85 13.78
N PHE A 67 2.47 3.11 12.80
CA PHE A 67 1.06 3.37 13.10
C PHE A 67 0.44 2.11 13.72
N LYS A 68 -0.62 2.28 14.51
CA LYS A 68 -1.36 1.14 15.08
C LYS A 68 -1.75 0.21 13.92
N LYS A 69 -1.37 -1.06 14.06
CA LYS A 69 -1.73 -2.10 13.09
C LYS A 69 -3.21 -2.41 13.24
N GLU A 70 -4.01 -1.75 12.43
CA GLU A 70 -5.38 -2.14 12.18
C GLU A 70 -5.40 -3.35 11.23
N GLU A 71 -6.45 -4.14 11.29
CA GLU A 71 -6.68 -5.20 10.31
C GLU A 71 -6.90 -4.54 8.95
N LYS A 72 -6.11 -4.94 7.94
CA LYS A 72 -6.16 -4.37 6.59
C LYS A 72 -6.76 -5.40 5.63
N SER A 73 -7.53 -4.91 4.66
CA SER A 73 -8.17 -5.74 3.62
C SER A 73 -7.19 -6.23 2.55
N TYR A 74 -5.94 -5.76 2.54
CA TYR A 74 -4.88 -6.11 1.59
C TYR A 74 -3.65 -6.67 2.29
N GLN A 75 -2.81 -7.38 1.54
CA GLN A 75 -1.59 -8.00 2.07
C GLN A 75 -0.51 -6.94 2.35
N ILE A 76 0.22 -7.10 3.45
CA ILE A 76 1.38 -6.26 3.79
C ILE A 76 2.64 -7.12 3.90
N ILE A 77 3.66 -6.79 3.11
CA ILE A 77 5.02 -7.32 3.25
C ILE A 77 5.88 -6.23 3.86
N SER A 78 6.42 -6.51 5.04
CA SER A 78 7.35 -5.59 5.70
C SER A 78 8.78 -5.92 5.33
N TRP A 79 9.55 -4.94 4.84
CA TRP A 79 10.96 -5.10 4.53
C TRP A 79 11.81 -4.09 5.31
N LEU A 80 13.09 -4.40 5.50
CA LEU A 80 14.03 -3.52 6.18
C LEU A 80 15.24 -3.32 5.25
N ALA A 81 15.70 -2.07 5.10
CA ALA A 81 16.91 -1.82 4.31
C ALA A 81 18.15 -2.36 5.04
N PRO A 82 19.26 -2.62 4.32
CA PRO A 82 20.51 -2.97 4.98
C PRO A 82 21.02 -1.82 5.87
N GLU A 83 21.85 -2.15 6.86
CA GLU A 83 22.22 -1.24 7.96
C GLU A 83 22.98 0.01 7.52
N ASP A 84 23.83 -0.11 6.50
CA ASP A 84 24.54 1.00 5.87
C ASP A 84 23.57 1.99 5.22
N HIS A 85 22.58 1.51 4.50
CA HIS A 85 21.52 2.35 3.92
C HIS A 85 20.68 3.04 5.01
N GLN A 86 20.35 2.33 6.10
CA GLN A 86 19.64 2.95 7.23
C GLN A 86 20.45 4.07 7.87
N ARG A 87 21.78 3.87 8.02
CA ARG A 87 22.70 4.85 8.59
C ARG A 87 22.77 6.12 7.73
N GLU A 88 22.86 5.95 6.41
CA GLU A 88 22.93 7.08 5.48
C GLU A 88 21.60 7.85 5.43
N PHE A 89 20.47 7.14 5.47
CA PHE A 89 19.16 7.75 5.58
C PHE A 89 19.03 8.56 6.88
N LYS A 90 19.45 8.00 8.02
CA LYS A 90 19.43 8.68 9.31
C LYS A 90 20.28 9.95 9.28
N LYS A 91 21.51 9.87 8.75
CA LYS A 91 22.40 11.02 8.62
C LYS A 91 21.76 12.15 7.80
N SER A 92 21.13 11.80 6.68
CA SER A 92 20.42 12.77 5.84
C SER A 92 19.24 13.39 6.57
N PHE A 93 18.44 12.57 7.27
CA PHE A 93 17.29 13.04 8.04
C PHE A 93 17.70 13.96 9.20
N ASP A 94 18.74 13.59 9.97
CA ASP A 94 19.28 14.40 11.05
C ASP A 94 19.77 15.76 10.53
N PHE A 95 20.49 15.78 9.40
CA PHE A 95 20.94 17.01 8.76
C PHE A 95 19.77 17.93 8.38
N PHE A 96 18.70 17.37 7.78
CA PHE A 96 17.51 18.16 7.46
C PHE A 96 16.83 18.70 8.72
N LEU A 97 16.75 17.91 9.78
CA LEU A 97 16.15 18.33 11.04
C LEU A 97 16.96 19.46 11.70
N GLU A 98 18.29 19.34 11.71
CA GLU A 98 19.20 20.37 12.22
C GLU A 98 19.12 21.66 11.39
N GLU A 99 19.12 21.58 10.06
CA GLU A 99 18.99 22.77 9.21
C GLU A 99 17.64 23.49 9.42
N THR A 100 16.55 22.72 9.52
CA THR A 100 15.20 23.29 9.65
C THR A 100 14.88 23.81 11.05
N LEU A 101 15.49 23.24 12.10
CA LEU A 101 15.28 23.65 13.49
C LEU A 101 16.38 24.59 14.02
N GLY A 102 17.62 24.44 13.55
CA GLY A 102 18.79 25.21 13.96
C GLY A 102 18.83 26.64 13.41
N GLY A 103 18.07 26.94 12.36
CA GLY A 103 17.83 28.32 11.91
C GLY A 103 16.77 29.09 12.72
N ARG A 104 16.19 28.48 13.77
CA ARG A 104 15.08 29.05 14.57
C ARG A 104 15.44 29.30 16.05
N THR A 105 16.72 29.25 16.42
CA THR A 105 17.22 29.73 17.73
C THR A 105 17.70 31.16 17.65
#